data_AF-A0AAZ1X418-F1
#
_entry.id   AF-A0AAZ1X418-F1
#
_cell.length_a   1.000
_cell.length_b   1.000
_cell.length_c   1.000
_cell.angle_alpha   90.00
_cell.angle_beta   90.00
_cell.angle_gamma   90.00
#
_symmetry.space_group_name_H-M   'P 1'
#
loop_
_entity.id
_entity.type
_entity.pdbx_description
1 polymer ?
#
loop_
_entity_poly.entity_id
_entity_poly.type
_entity_poly.pdbx_seq_one_letter_code
_entity_poly.pdbx_strand_id
1 'polypeptide(L)' 'FNRKKPPAEPGSGRRVVKFSYMWTINNFSFCREEMGEVLKSSTFSSGPNDKMKWCLRVNPKGLDDESKDYLSLYYYY' A
#
# COMPACT_ATOMS: atom_id res chain seq x y z
N PHE A 1 28.01 -4.34 44.69
CA PHE A 1 27.29 -5.24 43.77
C PHE A 1 26.98 -4.52 42.46
N ASN A 2 27.94 -4.47 41.54
CA ASN A 2 27.69 -3.98 40.17
C ASN A 2 27.07 -5.12 39.37
N ARG A 3 25.73 -5.12 39.22
CA ARG A 3 25.07 -6.03 38.29
C ARG A 3 25.33 -5.52 36.86
N LYS A 4 26.22 -6.20 36.13
CA LYS A 4 26.32 -6.00 34.68
C LYS A 4 24.96 -6.37 34.07
N LYS A 5 24.34 -5.43 33.36
CA LYS A 5 23.13 -5.69 32.58
C LYS A 5 23.47 -6.78 31.55
N PRO A 6 22.68 -7.85 31.42
CA PRO A 6 22.94 -8.88 30.43
C PRO A 6 22.93 -8.26 29.02
N PRO A 7 23.75 -8.78 28.08
CA PRO A 7 23.70 -8.34 26.70
C PRO A 7 22.29 -8.55 26.15
N ALA A 8 21.78 -7.56 25.43
CA ALA A 8 20.49 -7.67 24.77
C ALA A 8 20.52 -8.87 23.81
N GLU A 9 19.48 -9.73 23.85
CA GLU A 9 19.38 -10.85 22.94
C GLU A 9 19.38 -10.36 21.48
N PRO A 10 20.27 -10.89 20.63
CA PRO A 10 20.27 -10.56 19.22
C PRO A 10 19.06 -11.25 18.56
N GLY A 11 17.92 -10.55 18.46
CA GLY A 11 16.77 -11.10 17.73
C GLY A 11 15.40 -10.49 18.01
N SER A 12 15.21 -9.65 19.03
CA SER A 12 13.88 -9.08 19.35
C SER A 12 13.56 -7.76 18.61
N GLY A 13 14.19 -7.52 17.46
CA GLY A 13 13.83 -6.39 16.60
C GLY A 13 12.65 -6.76 15.72
N ARG A 14 11.56 -5.98 15.73
CA ARG A 14 10.52 -6.10 14.70
C ARG A 14 11.19 -5.99 13.32
N ARG A 15 11.18 -7.08 12.55
CA ARG A 15 11.74 -7.11 11.20
C ARG A 15 10.80 -6.37 10.26
N VAL A 16 11.20 -5.17 9.85
CA VAL A 16 10.48 -4.38 8.83
C VAL A 16 11.01 -4.78 7.46
N VAL A 17 10.13 -5.29 6.61
CA VAL A 17 10.43 -5.56 5.19
C VAL A 17 9.99 -4.34 4.38
N LYS A 18 10.90 -3.76 3.60
CA LYS A 18 10.63 -2.63 2.71
C LYS A 18 10.57 -3.12 1.28
N PHE A 19 9.54 -2.71 0.54
CA PHE A 19 9.41 -2.99 -0.88
C PHE A 19 8.63 -1.84 -1.54
N SER A 20 8.74 -1.74 -2.87
CA SER A 20 8.04 -0.73 -3.68
C SER A 20 7.32 -1.42 -4.84
N TYR A 21 6.17 -0.89 -5.21
CA TYR A 21 5.39 -1.32 -6.36
C TYR A 21 5.09 -0.11 -7.25
N MET A 22 5.25 -0.29 -8.56
CA MET A 22 4.97 0.75 -9.55
C MET A 22 3.81 0.29 -10.43
N TRP A 23 2.79 1.13 -10.52
CA TRP A 23 1.62 0.91 -11.37
C TRP A 23 1.46 2.07 -12.33
N THR A 24 1.48 1.78 -13.62
CA THR A 24 1.23 2.76 -14.68
C THR A 24 -0.22 2.67 -15.13
N ILE A 25 -0.97 3.76 -14.98
CA ILE A 25 -2.31 3.91 -15.54
C ILE A 25 -2.17 4.68 -16.86
N ASN A 26 -2.29 3.96 -17.98
CA ASN A 26 -2.21 4.55 -19.30
C ASN A 26 -3.47 5.35 -19.61
N ASN A 27 -3.33 6.43 -20.39
CA ASN A 27 -4.45 7.26 -20.85
C ASN A 27 -5.33 7.77 -19.68
N PHE A 28 -4.72 8.16 -18.56
CA PHE A 28 -5.45 8.51 -17.33
C PHE A 28 -6.54 9.58 -17.52
N SER A 29 -6.32 10.57 -18.40
CA SER A 29 -7.33 11.59 -18.73
C SER A 29 -8.58 11.04 -19.44
N PHE A 30 -8.53 9.80 -19.94
CA PHE A 30 -9.64 9.10 -20.61
C PHE A 30 -10.36 8.10 -19.70
N CYS A 31 -9.98 8.01 -18.43
CA CYS A 31 -10.71 7.22 -17.43
C CYS A 31 -12.17 7.65 -17.37
N ARG A 32 -13.08 6.67 -17.49
CA ARG A 32 -14.53 6.89 -17.51
C ARG A 32 -15.18 6.64 -16.15
N GLU A 33 -14.39 6.21 -15.16
CA GLU A 33 -14.85 6.00 -13.80
C GLU A 33 -15.56 7.26 -13.27
N GLU A 34 -16.73 7.06 -12.70
CA GLU A 34 -17.46 8.10 -11.97
C GLU A 34 -17.04 8.18 -10.50
N MET A 35 -17.52 9.20 -9.79
CA MET A 35 -17.25 9.35 -8.36
C MET A 35 -17.62 8.07 -7.61
N GLY A 36 -16.71 7.58 -6.76
CA GLY A 36 -16.85 6.32 -6.05
C GLY A 36 -16.46 5.06 -6.85
N GLU A 37 -16.34 5.14 -8.18
CA GLU A 37 -15.85 4.03 -9.01
C GLU A 37 -14.33 3.92 -8.98
N VAL A 38 -13.83 2.68 -9.09
CA VAL A 38 -12.46 2.36 -8.69
C VAL A 38 -11.68 1.61 -9.77
N LEU A 39 -10.48 2.08 -10.03
CA LEU A 39 -9.43 1.35 -10.74
C LEU A 39 -8.64 0.50 -9.74
N LYS A 40 -8.35 -0.75 -10.11
CA LYS A 40 -7.58 -1.69 -9.28
C LYS A 40 -6.30 -2.11 -9.99
N SER A 41 -5.17 -2.03 -9.29
CA SER A 41 -3.91 -2.59 -9.79
C SER A 41 -3.94 -4.12 -9.83
N SER A 42 -2.97 -4.72 -10.52
CA SER A 42 -2.65 -6.12 -10.26
C SER A 42 -2.23 -6.32 -8.80
N THR A 43 -2.43 -7.53 -8.30
CA THR A 43 -1.97 -7.92 -6.97
C THR A 43 -0.44 -8.02 -6.93
N PHE A 44 0.17 -7.53 -5.85
CA PHE A 44 1.61 -7.59 -5.60
C PHE A 44 1.92 -8.02 -4.16
N SER A 45 3.17 -8.41 -3.91
CA SER A 45 3.64 -8.82 -2.58
C SER A 45 5.11 -8.46 -2.38
N SER A 46 5.60 -8.50 -1.14
CA SER A 46 6.99 -8.13 -0.83
C SER A 46 8.03 -9.11 -1.42
N GLY A 47 7.59 -10.33 -1.75
CA GLY A 47 8.36 -11.33 -2.47
C GLY A 47 7.50 -12.47 -3.02
N PRO A 48 8.08 -13.40 -3.79
CA PRO A 48 7.32 -14.46 -4.47
C PRO A 48 6.53 -15.39 -3.53
N ASN A 49 7.11 -15.71 -2.37
CA ASN A 49 6.53 -16.63 -1.39
C ASN A 49 5.78 -15.93 -0.25
N ASP A 50 5.61 -14.61 -0.34
CA ASP A 50 4.89 -13.86 0.68
C ASP A 50 3.38 -14.13 0.59
N LYS A 51 2.78 -14.45 1.74
CA LYS A 51 1.35 -14.75 1.88
C LYS A 51 0.50 -13.49 1.82
N MET A 52 1.05 -12.34 2.26
CA MET A 52 0.34 -11.08 2.17
C MET A 52 0.36 -10.59 0.74
N LYS A 53 -0.85 -10.38 0.21
CA LYS A 53 -1.10 -9.87 -1.12
C LYS A 53 -1.76 -8.51 -0.99
N TRP A 54 -1.32 -7.56 -1.78
CA TRP A 54 -1.79 -6.18 -1.76
C TRP A 54 -2.22 -5.77 -3.17
N CYS A 55 -3.11 -4.79 -3.26
CA CYS A 55 -3.35 -4.05 -4.49
C CYS A 55 -3.58 -2.58 -4.17
N LEU A 56 -3.33 -1.72 -5.16
CA LEU A 56 -3.70 -0.31 -5.11
C LEU A 56 -5.11 -0.16 -5.67
N ARG A 57 -5.89 0.70 -5.00
CA ARG A 57 -7.20 1.13 -5.48
C ARG A 57 -7.21 2.64 -5.63
N VAL A 58 -7.63 3.09 -6.80
CA VAL A 58 -7.68 4.52 -7.17
C VAL A 58 -9.09 4.87 -7.57
N ASN A 59 -9.64 5.92 -6.98
CA ASN A 59 -10.86 6.58 -7.45
C ASN A 59 -10.44 7.87 -8.16
N PRO A 60 -10.44 7.92 -9.51
CA PRO A 60 -9.94 9.07 -10.26
C PRO A 60 -10.73 10.36 -10.01
N LYS A 61 -12.01 10.26 -9.67
CA LYS A 61 -12.95 11.37 -9.43
C LYS A 61 -13.43 11.45 -7.98
N GLY A 62 -12.57 11.10 -7.02
CA GLY A 62 -12.91 11.05 -5.61
C GLY A 62 -13.75 9.83 -5.21
N LEU A 63 -13.79 9.55 -3.92
CA LEU A 63 -14.61 8.48 -3.33
C LEU A 63 -16.03 8.96 -3.03
N ASP A 64 -16.16 10.23 -2.63
CA ASP A 64 -17.36 10.87 -2.11
C ASP A 64 -17.31 12.39 -2.36
N ASP A 65 -18.37 13.11 -1.97
CA ASP A 65 -18.49 14.55 -2.20
C ASP A 65 -17.38 15.38 -1.53
N GLU A 66 -16.81 14.92 -0.41
CA GLU A 66 -15.70 15.59 0.27
C GLU A 66 -14.41 15.49 -0.55
N SER A 67 -14.25 14.41 -1.31
CA SER A 67 -13.05 14.10 -2.08
C SER A 67 -13.22 14.25 -3.60
N LYS A 68 -14.36 14.73 -4.09
CA LYS A 68 -14.70 14.79 -5.53
C LYS A 68 -13.71 15.54 -6.42
N ASP A 69 -13.00 16.52 -5.87
CA ASP A 69 -12.00 17.33 -6.58
C ASP A 69 -10.57 16.74 -6.46
N TYR A 70 -10.44 15.57 -5.85
CA TYR A 70 -9.19 14.88 -5.58
C TYR A 70 -9.20 13.46 -6.15
N LEU A 71 -8.00 12.93 -6.39
CA LEU A 71 -7.82 11.50 -6.57
C LEU A 71 -7.68 10.84 -5.19
N SER A 72 -8.47 9.80 -4.94
CA SER A 72 -8.32 8.96 -3.75
C SER A 72 -7.47 7.74 -4.08
N LEU A 73 -6.47 7.44 -3.22
CA LEU A 73 -5.59 6.28 -3.35
C LEU A 73 -5.50 5.55 -2.01
N TYR A 74 -5.65 4.23 -2.02
CA TYR A 74 -5.50 3.40 -0.84
C TYR A 74 -4.94 2.02 -1.16
N TYR A 75 -4.32 1.42 -0.15
CA TYR A 75 -3.94 0.01 -0.16
C TYR A 75 -5.14 -0.85 0.21
N TYR A 76 -5.30 -1.96 -0.49
CA TYR A 76 -6.28 -3.00 -0.19
C TYR A 76 -5.56 -4.34 -0.06
N TYR A 77 -5.90 -5.10 0.99
CA TYR A 77 -5.32 -6.40 1.35
C TYR A 77 -6.24 -7.56 0.94
#